data_AF-A0A085VEY4-F1
#
_entry.id   AF-A0A085VEY4-F1
#
_cell.length_a   1.000
_cell.length_b   1.000
_cell.length_c   1.000
_cell.angle_alpha   90.00
_cell.angle_beta   90.00
_cell.angle_gamma   90.00
#
_symmetry.space_group_name_H-M   'P 1'
#
loop_
_entity.id
_entity.type
_entity.pdbx_description
1 polymer ?
#
loop_
_entity_poly.entity_id
_entity_poly.type
_entity_poly.pdbx_seq_one_letter_code
_entity_poly.pdbx_strand_id
1 'polypeptide(L)'
;MNLPENVFENPYKTGQYLKFTMNVNEVVPHLVTLLSSYQTFAISENVEYVKSLLDADGIHYDERQLAQFFEIHDVIACLFGQYGDLDVGSVWESYVKDFTENVANLSIKEAGQTIFKAYCYRAHKLVAVQEEWGNSEIL
;
A
#
# COMPACT_ATOMS: atom_id res chain seq x y z
N MET A 1 25.30 -12.08 -7.67
CA MET A 1 24.32 -12.40 -8.72
C MET A 1 23.53 -11.13 -8.98
N ASN A 2 23.43 -10.66 -10.22
CA ASN A 2 22.61 -9.48 -10.54
C ASN A 2 21.16 -9.93 -10.70
N LEU A 3 20.32 -9.66 -9.71
CA LEU A 3 18.89 -9.93 -9.80
C LEU A 3 18.23 -8.90 -10.73
N PRO A 4 17.17 -9.27 -11.47
CA PRO A 4 16.34 -8.31 -12.19
C PRO A 4 15.79 -7.24 -11.26
N GLU A 5 15.55 -6.03 -11.78
CA GLU A 5 15.14 -4.87 -10.96
C GLU A 5 13.82 -5.06 -10.20
N ASN A 6 12.98 -5.98 -10.67
CA ASN A 6 11.69 -6.32 -10.06
C ASN A 6 11.72 -7.64 -9.29
N VAL A 7 12.90 -8.18 -8.98
CA VAL A 7 13.05 -9.37 -8.13
C VAL A 7 13.65 -8.94 -6.81
N PHE A 8 12.90 -9.20 -5.74
CA PHE A 8 13.27 -8.80 -4.39
C PHE A 8 13.33 -10.04 -3.48
N GLU A 9 14.25 -10.02 -2.52
CA GLU A 9 14.27 -11.03 -1.46
C GLU A 9 13.14 -10.74 -0.47
N ASN A 10 12.41 -11.78 -0.06
CA ASN A 10 11.40 -11.68 0.97
C ASN A 10 12.06 -11.31 2.31
N PRO A 11 11.78 -10.14 2.90
CA PRO A 11 12.40 -9.73 4.16
C PRO A 11 12.03 -10.62 5.36
N TYR A 12 10.99 -11.45 5.25
CA TYR A 12 10.55 -12.35 6.31
C TYR A 12 10.97 -13.81 6.08
N LYS A 13 11.61 -14.13 4.96
CA LYS A 13 12.06 -15.50 4.66
C LYS A 13 13.32 -15.50 3.78
N THR A 14 14.47 -15.63 4.44
CA THR A 14 15.79 -15.66 3.79
C THR A 14 15.86 -16.69 2.66
N GLY A 15 16.45 -16.31 1.53
CA GLY A 15 16.62 -17.18 0.36
C GLY A 15 15.35 -17.35 -0.49
N GLN A 16 14.23 -16.73 -0.12
CA GLN A 16 13.04 -16.66 -0.97
C GLN A 16 13.05 -15.36 -1.79
N TYR A 17 13.13 -15.48 -3.11
CA TYR A 17 13.05 -14.35 -4.03
C TYR A 17 11.70 -14.33 -4.74
N LEU A 18 11.05 -13.17 -4.77
CA LEU A 18 9.75 -13.00 -5.43
C LEU A 18 9.89 -11.95 -6.54
N LYS A 19 9.22 -12.23 -7.65
CA LYS A 19 9.11 -11.30 -8.77
C LYS A 19 7.90 -10.40 -8.57
N PHE A 20 8.12 -9.11 -8.43
CA PHE A 20 7.08 -8.10 -8.40
C PHE A 20 6.61 -7.81 -9.84
N THR A 21 5.34 -8.05 -10.12
CA THR A 21 4.76 -7.96 -11.47
C THR A 21 4.14 -6.60 -11.78
N MET A 22 4.02 -5.74 -10.77
CA MET A 22 3.49 -4.38 -10.89
C MET A 22 4.44 -3.45 -11.65
N ASN A 23 3.88 -2.57 -12.47
CA ASN A 23 4.64 -1.50 -13.12
C ASN A 23 4.84 -0.33 -12.14
N VAL A 24 5.94 -0.34 -11.38
CA VAL A 24 6.20 0.66 -10.33
C VAL A 24 6.31 2.08 -10.88
N ASN A 25 6.84 2.26 -12.10
CA ASN A 25 6.95 3.56 -12.76
C ASN A 25 5.60 4.21 -13.04
N GLU A 26 4.57 3.39 -13.25
CA GLU A 26 3.20 3.84 -13.49
C GLU A 26 2.45 4.01 -12.18
N VAL A 27 2.61 3.06 -11.26
CA VAL A 27 1.87 3.04 -10.00
C VAL A 27 2.28 4.18 -9.05
N VAL A 28 3.58 4.42 -8.84
CA VAL A 28 4.03 5.40 -7.83
C VAL A 28 3.49 6.81 -8.10
N PRO A 29 3.56 7.35 -9.33
CA PRO A 29 2.95 8.65 -9.64
C PRO A 29 1.46 8.70 -9.30
N HIS A 30 0.70 7.64 -9.60
CA HIS A 30 -0.74 7.59 -9.32
C HIS A 30 -1.04 7.53 -7.82
N LEU A 31 -0.26 6.78 -7.03
CA LEU A 31 -0.40 6.79 -5.57
C LEU A 31 -0.11 8.18 -4.99
N VAL A 32 0.91 8.86 -5.50
CA VAL A 32 1.21 10.24 -5.08
C VAL A 32 0.05 11.18 -5.43
N THR A 33 -0.52 11.05 -6.63
CA THR A 33 -1.69 11.82 -7.06
C THR A 33 -2.90 11.58 -6.15
N LEU A 34 -3.13 10.35 -5.72
CA LEU A 34 -4.31 9.97 -4.94
C LEU A 34 -4.18 10.26 -3.44
N LEU A 35 -3.00 10.63 -2.96
CA LEU A 35 -2.74 10.83 -1.54
C LEU A 35 -3.75 11.79 -0.90
N SER A 36 -4.05 12.94 -1.53
CA SER A 36 -4.99 13.92 -0.96
C SER A 36 -6.43 13.40 -0.84
N SER A 37 -6.84 12.47 -1.70
CA SER A 37 -8.20 11.92 -1.73
C SER A 37 -8.33 10.62 -0.94
N TYR A 38 -7.22 9.97 -0.59
CA TYR A 38 -7.24 8.69 0.12
C TYR A 38 -7.83 8.80 1.52
N GLN A 39 -7.60 9.89 2.26
CA GLN A 39 -8.28 10.08 3.55
C GLN A 39 -9.80 10.17 3.40
N THR A 40 -10.27 10.82 2.33
CA THR A 40 -11.70 10.90 2.02
C THR A 40 -12.26 9.51 1.69
N PHE A 41 -11.51 8.69 0.96
CA PHE A 41 -11.86 7.28 0.76
C PHE A 41 -11.93 6.53 2.10
N ALA A 42 -10.93 6.65 2.96
CA ALA A 42 -10.90 5.97 4.26
C ALA A 42 -12.10 6.33 5.16
N ILE A 43 -12.57 7.58 5.10
CA ILE A 43 -13.73 8.05 5.89
C ILE A 43 -15.06 7.57 5.29
N SER A 44 -15.19 7.65 3.96
CA SER A 44 -16.48 7.46 3.28
C SER A 44 -16.71 6.06 2.74
N GLU A 45 -15.64 5.29 2.54
CA GLU A 45 -15.57 4.03 1.79
C GLU A 45 -16.26 4.11 0.42
N ASN A 46 -16.38 5.31 -0.15
CA ASN A 46 -17.17 5.56 -1.36
C ASN A 46 -16.26 5.95 -2.53
N VAL A 47 -15.93 4.96 -3.35
CA VAL A 47 -15.06 5.13 -4.53
C VAL A 47 -15.67 6.11 -5.53
N GLU A 48 -16.98 6.07 -5.76
CA GLU A 48 -17.67 6.98 -6.70
C GLU A 48 -17.61 8.43 -6.23
N TYR A 49 -17.73 8.68 -4.92
CA TYR A 49 -17.58 10.01 -4.37
C TYR A 49 -16.16 10.54 -4.58
N VAL A 50 -15.13 9.72 -4.29
CA VAL A 50 -13.74 10.11 -4.50
C VAL A 50 -13.44 10.34 -5.99
N LYS A 51 -13.97 9.50 -6.87
CA LYS A 51 -13.87 9.68 -8.31
C LYS A 51 -14.47 11.02 -8.77
N SER A 52 -15.62 11.41 -8.23
CA SER A 52 -16.23 12.71 -8.55
C SER A 52 -15.36 13.91 -8.15
N LEU A 53 -14.58 13.79 -7.07
CA LEU A 53 -13.62 14.81 -6.64
C LEU A 53 -12.42 14.87 -7.60
N LEU A 54 -11.89 13.70 -7.97
CA LEU A 54 -10.77 13.60 -8.91
C LEU A 54 -11.14 14.09 -10.32
N ASP A 55 -12.34 13.76 -10.80
CA ASP A 55 -12.87 14.22 -12.08
C ASP A 55 -13.00 15.76 -12.10
N ALA A 56 -13.37 16.38 -10.97
CA ALA A 56 -13.42 17.84 -10.85
C ALA A 56 -12.02 18.49 -10.97
N ASP A 57 -10.96 17.78 -10.60
CA ASP A 57 -9.56 18.17 -10.76
C ASP A 57 -8.96 17.72 -12.11
N GLY A 58 -9.77 17.13 -13.00
CA GLY A 58 -9.34 16.63 -14.31
C GLY A 58 -8.54 15.33 -14.27
N ILE A 59 -8.53 14.63 -13.14
CA ILE A 59 -7.87 13.35 -12.94
C ILE A 59 -8.87 12.23 -13.14
N HIS A 60 -8.64 11.39 -14.15
CA HIS A 60 -9.60 10.38 -14.55
C HIS A 60 -9.02 8.98 -14.37
N TYR A 61 -9.66 8.18 -13.52
CA TYR A 61 -9.40 6.76 -13.35
C TYR A 61 -10.70 5.98 -13.47
N ASP A 62 -10.62 4.77 -14.00
CA ASP A 62 -11.71 3.82 -13.84
C ASP A 62 -11.77 3.28 -12.40
N GLU A 63 -12.92 2.72 -12.02
CA GLU A 63 -13.15 2.21 -10.67
C GLU A 63 -12.15 1.10 -10.28
N ARG A 64 -11.74 0.27 -11.25
CA ARG A 64 -10.79 -0.81 -11.03
C ARG A 64 -9.40 -0.26 -10.72
N GLN A 65 -8.96 0.77 -11.44
CA GLN A 65 -7.70 1.46 -11.19
C GLN A 65 -7.69 2.09 -9.81
N LEU A 66 -8.77 2.82 -9.44
CA LEU A 66 -8.90 3.42 -8.11
C LEU A 66 -8.84 2.38 -7.00
N ALA A 67 -9.60 1.29 -7.12
CA ALA A 67 -9.58 0.21 -6.16
C ALA A 67 -8.18 -0.39 -5.99
N GLN A 68 -7.44 -0.58 -7.08
CA GLN A 68 -6.06 -1.07 -7.03
C GLN A 68 -5.12 -0.09 -6.30
N PHE A 69 -5.23 1.22 -6.56
CA PHE A 69 -4.39 2.20 -5.90
C PHE A 69 -4.71 2.31 -4.40
N PHE A 70 -5.99 2.31 -4.02
CA PHE A 70 -6.37 2.31 -2.61
C PHE A 70 -5.96 1.02 -1.89
N GLU A 71 -6.05 -0.15 -2.54
CA GLU A 71 -5.53 -1.40 -1.97
C GLU A 71 -4.02 -1.29 -1.69
N ILE A 72 -3.25 -0.65 -2.57
CA ILE A 72 -1.82 -0.45 -2.34
C ILE A 72 -1.59 0.52 -1.17
N HIS A 73 -2.35 1.62 -1.09
CA HIS A 73 -2.29 2.53 0.05
C HIS A 73 -2.58 1.81 1.38
N ASP A 74 -3.58 0.91 1.42
CA ASP A 74 -3.92 0.10 2.60
C ASP A 74 -2.77 -0.82 3.02
N VAL A 75 -2.15 -1.48 2.04
CA VAL A 75 -1.02 -2.39 2.28
C VAL A 75 0.17 -1.60 2.84
N ILE A 76 0.44 -0.40 2.32
CA ILE A 76 1.49 0.50 2.82
C ILE A 76 1.17 0.98 4.23
N ALA A 77 -0.07 1.41 4.50
CA ALA A 77 -0.50 1.84 5.83
C ALA A 77 -0.35 0.70 6.86
N CYS A 78 -0.62 -0.54 6.45
CA CYS A 78 -0.38 -1.72 7.28
C CYS A 78 1.10 -1.88 7.65
N LEU A 79 2.02 -1.71 6.69
CA LEU A 79 3.45 -1.76 6.97
C LEU A 79 3.89 -0.70 7.99
N PHE A 80 3.35 0.51 7.89
CA PHE A 80 3.67 1.61 8.82
C PHE A 80 2.93 1.53 10.16
N GLY A 81 2.05 0.54 10.35
CA GLY A 81 1.30 0.37 11.60
C GLY A 81 0.17 1.39 11.77
N GLN A 82 -0.34 1.95 10.67
CA GLN A 82 -1.41 2.97 10.63
C GLN A 82 -2.73 2.42 10.08
N TYR A 83 -2.83 1.10 9.89
CA TYR A 83 -4.02 0.47 9.33
C TYR A 83 -5.19 0.49 10.32
N GLY A 84 -6.38 0.88 9.83
CA GLY A 84 -7.65 0.83 10.57
C GLY A 84 -8.14 2.17 11.13
N ASP A 85 -7.29 3.18 11.23
CA ASP A 85 -7.61 4.48 11.84
C ASP A 85 -7.24 5.67 10.94
N LEU A 86 -7.21 5.47 9.62
CA LEU A 86 -6.80 6.50 8.65
C LEU A 86 -7.81 7.66 8.55
N ASP A 87 -9.02 7.49 9.08
CA ASP A 87 -10.02 8.53 9.29
C ASP A 87 -9.63 9.48 10.44
N VAL A 88 -8.77 9.05 11.36
CA VAL A 88 -8.27 9.86 12.48
C VAL A 88 -7.16 10.80 12.00
N GLY A 89 -7.35 12.11 12.19
CA GLY A 89 -6.44 13.16 11.70
C GLY A 89 -4.97 12.97 12.08
N SER A 90 -4.67 12.59 13.33
CA SER A 90 -3.28 12.35 13.76
C SER A 90 -2.64 11.13 13.12
N VAL A 91 -3.43 10.08 12.84
CA VAL A 91 -2.95 8.88 12.14
C VAL A 91 -2.72 9.20 10.67
N TRP A 92 -3.63 9.97 10.06
CA TRP A 92 -3.49 10.49 8.72
C TRP A 92 -2.21 11.32 8.54
N GLU A 93 -1.94 12.26 9.45
CA GLU A 93 -0.71 13.07 9.42
C GLU A 93 0.55 12.19 9.48
N SER A 94 0.54 11.17 10.35
CA SER A 94 1.64 10.21 10.43
C SER A 94 1.79 9.41 9.14
N TYR A 95 0.68 8.97 8.54
CA TYR A 95 0.67 8.24 7.28
C TYR A 95 1.22 9.06 6.13
N VAL A 96 0.76 10.30 5.97
CA VAL A 96 1.25 11.22 4.94
C VAL A 96 2.76 11.43 5.09
N LYS A 97 3.24 11.60 6.32
CA LYS A 97 4.68 11.73 6.59
C LYS A 97 5.44 10.48 6.15
N ASP A 98 5.05 9.30 6.63
CA ASP A 98 5.76 8.06 6.33
C ASP A 98 5.69 7.70 4.84
N PHE A 99 4.53 7.90 4.20
CA PHE A 99 4.37 7.73 2.77
C PHE A 99 5.28 8.68 1.97
N THR A 100 5.35 9.94 2.38
CA THR A 100 6.20 10.93 1.72
C THR A 100 7.68 10.55 1.83
N GLU A 101 8.13 10.14 3.02
CA GLU A 101 9.52 9.77 3.29
C GLU A 101 9.93 8.44 2.62
N ASN A 102 9.01 7.48 2.51
CA ASN A 102 9.34 6.10 2.09
C ASN A 102 8.83 5.71 0.69
N VAL A 103 8.04 6.58 0.05
CA VAL A 103 7.48 6.34 -1.30
C VAL A 103 7.65 7.57 -2.18
N ALA A 104 7.09 8.73 -1.79
CA ALA A 104 6.98 9.88 -2.71
C ALA A 104 8.33 10.53 -3.04
N ASN A 105 9.24 10.64 -2.07
CA ASN A 105 10.53 11.32 -2.24
C ASN A 105 11.68 10.39 -2.62
N LEU A 106 11.42 9.10 -2.84
CA LEU A 106 12.45 8.11 -3.15
C LEU A 106 12.57 7.87 -4.66
N SER A 107 13.67 7.21 -5.07
CA SER A 107 13.74 6.69 -6.44
C SER A 107 12.66 5.62 -6.66
N ILE A 108 12.21 5.45 -7.91
CA ILE A 108 11.21 4.41 -8.27
C ILE A 108 11.62 3.04 -7.75
N LYS A 109 12.91 2.71 -7.78
CA LYS A 109 13.42 1.43 -7.30
C LYS A 109 13.21 1.27 -5.78
N GLU A 110 13.51 2.30 -5.00
CA GLU A 110 13.36 2.29 -3.55
C GLU A 110 11.87 2.30 -3.16
N ALA A 111 11.05 3.13 -3.81
CA ALA A 111 9.60 3.11 -3.63
C ALA A 111 9.00 1.73 -3.94
N GLY A 112 9.46 1.08 -5.03
CA GLY A 112 9.07 -0.28 -5.39
C GLY A 112 9.45 -1.31 -4.32
N GLN A 113 10.61 -1.16 -3.68
CA GLN A 113 11.01 -2.00 -2.55
C GLN A 113 10.11 -1.79 -1.33
N THR A 114 9.73 -0.55 -1.02
CA THR A 114 8.78 -0.26 0.07
C THR A 114 7.43 -0.93 -0.18
N ILE A 115 6.86 -0.75 -1.38
CA ILE A 115 5.59 -1.38 -1.77
C ILE A 115 5.69 -2.91 -1.68
N PHE A 116 6.78 -3.49 -2.19
CA PHE A 116 7.02 -4.92 -2.13
C PHE A 116 7.09 -5.44 -0.67
N LYS A 117 7.86 -4.75 0.19
CA LYS A 117 7.93 -5.08 1.63
C LYS A 117 6.56 -5.04 2.26
N ALA A 118 5.73 -4.06 1.91
CA ALA A 118 4.38 -3.92 2.44
C ALA A 118 3.50 -5.13 2.07
N TYR A 119 3.55 -5.59 0.82
CA TYR A 119 2.86 -6.82 0.41
C TYR A 119 3.38 -8.06 1.14
N CYS A 120 4.69 -8.21 1.29
CA CYS A 120 5.28 -9.30 2.07
C CYS A 120 4.85 -9.26 3.54
N TYR A 121 4.78 -8.07 4.13
CA TYR A 121 4.37 -7.87 5.52
C TYR A 121 2.92 -8.27 5.72
N ARG A 122 2.01 -7.81 4.85
CA ARG A 122 0.60 -8.19 4.89
C ARG A 122 0.43 -9.71 4.77
N ALA A 123 1.12 -10.35 3.83
CA ALA A 123 1.09 -11.79 3.67
C ALA A 123 1.62 -12.53 4.90
N HIS A 124 2.76 -12.07 5.46
CA HIS A 124 3.34 -12.65 6.68
C HIS A 124 2.40 -12.50 7.87
N LYS A 125 1.77 -11.34 8.07
CA LYS A 125 0.77 -11.11 9.12
C LYS A 125 -0.46 -12.01 8.95
N LEU A 126 -0.96 -12.19 7.74
CA LEU A 126 -2.07 -13.11 7.47
C LEU A 126 -1.72 -14.56 7.84
N VAL A 127 -0.51 -15.01 7.48
CA VAL A 127 -0.03 -16.36 7.85
C VAL A 127 0.14 -16.48 9.36
N ALA A 128 0.75 -15.49 10.03
CA ALA A 128 0.93 -15.50 11.48
C ALA A 128 -0.41 -15.53 12.22
N VAL A 129 -1.41 -14.76 11.78
CA VAL A 129 -2.77 -14.80 12.34
C VAL A 129 -3.42 -16.17 12.11
N GLN A 130 -3.26 -16.77 10.94
CA GLN A 130 -3.77 -18.12 10.65
C GLN A 130 -3.09 -19.19 11.52
N GLU A 131 -1.77 -19.08 11.75
CA GLU A 131 -1.03 -19.97 12.64
C GLU A 131 -1.44 -19.77 14.11
N GLU A 132 -1.59 -18.54 14.58
CA GLU A 132 -2.06 -18.24 15.93
C GLU A 132 -3.48 -18.76 16.16
N TRP A 133 -4.40 -18.56 15.20
CA TRP A 133 -5.79 -19.03 15.31
C TRP A 133 -5.91 -20.54 15.10
N GLY A 134 -5.04 -21.14 14.26
CA GLY A 134 -4.96 -22.58 14.08
C GLY A 134 -4.36 -23.31 15.30
N ASN A 135 -3.52 -22.62 16.08
CA ASN A 135 -2.94 -23.11 17.34
C ASN A 135 -3.74 -22.67 18.58
N SER A 136 -4.78 -21.87 18.41
CA SER A 136 -5.68 -21.49 19.50
C SER A 136 -6.67 -22.63 19.73
N GLU A 137 -6.51 -23.38 20.82
CA GLU A 137 -7.57 -24.28 21.28
C GLU A 137 -8.79 -23.44 21.65
N ILE A 138 -9.96 -23.77 21.10
CA ILE A 138 -11.24 -23.30 21.64
C ILE A 138 -11.35 -23.92 23.03
N LEU A 139 -11.18 -23.10 24.08
CA LEU A 139 -11.57 -23.47 25.44
C LEU A 139 -13.09 -23.49 25.59
#